data_AF-A0A497Q108-F1
#
_entry.id   AF-A0A497Q108-F1
#
_cell.length_a   1.000
_cell.length_b   1.000
_cell.length_c   1.000
_cell.angle_alpha   90.00
_cell.angle_beta   90.00
_cell.angle_gamma   90.00
#
_symmetry.space_group_name_H-M   'P 1'
#
loop_
_entity.id
_entity.type
_entity.pdbx_description
1 polymer ?
#
loop_
_entity_poly.entity_id
_entity_poly.type
_entity_poly.pdbx_seq_one_letter_code
_entity_poly.pdbx_strand_id
1 'polypeptide(L)'
;MAPSIDHEKRLDEEKPLFVEEAYFSGARIGDAIDWCINRQDRDLHCLVEGNLTSTGKEVVFRGRILKVKKGVLTRRIAVLVEEDLRRRRVGELDKVLTVGGDGSTQDDVAATQITVQNYLKRNLSDDLYYDGRELQQAVKDLERMKGQEVACTVWGKRASDKLPIMIRGSIVGASTSPAPILPEGALEVRVESEGDTSAPKIYLVAQPQLLIGPRYNPNLTVIASKVYIVPYAWKQAPEYRDVLAARNLTVKVKGGKKLIENVSFSIREGEMLAIIGESGAGKSTTVKALIGDIPSTGVSRIAGIDSRQTQKVRHFFGYCPQDLSYMYETFTPLENIIAFGKQYDIPEWQLIQHGKSLLRDFGILEKGNASTSELSGGQQRRVSIAIALAHKPKVLLMDEPTSGLDPDNRNELWRYLTYINQEYGTSIVVITHYPAEAEFCDKVAVFMRGKSLVAFGTPEALKEEMPSRGFAVGIVLEDVNPKAREILEGVEGVRFVLQRGELLKVFSDEPLEIIAERCVKTLKENDIGVKIVKTRTVADMVDYYIAITRGLIQGIIEK
;
A
#
# COMPACT_ATOMS: atom_id res chain seq x y z
N MET A 1 -29.97 17.63 -38.69
CA MET A 1 -28.68 18.21 -38.25
C MET A 1 -28.56 18.00 -36.76
N ALA A 2 -27.87 16.94 -36.35
CA ALA A 2 -27.40 16.74 -34.98
C ALA A 2 -25.88 16.96 -35.01
N PRO A 3 -25.26 17.58 -33.97
CA PRO A 3 -23.87 17.98 -34.03
C PRO A 3 -22.96 16.76 -33.98
N SER A 4 -21.89 16.82 -34.78
CA SER A 4 -20.75 15.91 -34.79
C SER A 4 -20.17 15.75 -33.37
N ILE A 5 -20.30 14.55 -32.81
CA ILE A 5 -19.57 14.16 -31.61
C ILE A 5 -18.15 13.82 -32.05
N ASP A 6 -17.20 14.66 -31.66
CA ASP A 6 -15.76 14.41 -31.77
C ASP A 6 -15.44 13.03 -31.18
N HIS A 7 -15.11 12.07 -32.04
CA HIS A 7 -14.72 10.72 -31.66
C HIS A 7 -13.29 10.63 -31.08
N GLU A 8 -12.57 11.74 -30.97
CA GLU A 8 -11.20 11.79 -30.41
C GLU A 8 -11.16 11.91 -28.89
N LYS A 9 -12.26 12.19 -28.19
CA LYS A 9 -12.27 12.43 -26.73
C LYS A 9 -12.72 11.27 -25.85
N ARG A 10 -12.92 10.07 -26.41
CA ARG A 10 -13.54 8.93 -25.66
C ARG A 10 -12.65 7.69 -25.50
N LEU A 11 -11.34 7.81 -25.73
CA LEU A 11 -10.37 6.70 -25.60
C LEU A 11 -9.11 7.08 -24.80
N ASP A 12 -9.21 8.11 -23.94
CA ASP A 12 -8.30 8.27 -22.79
C ASP A 12 -8.94 7.60 -21.57
N GLU A 13 -9.29 6.32 -21.69
CA GLU A 13 -9.55 5.48 -20.52
C GLU A 13 -8.23 5.40 -19.73
N GLU A 14 -8.32 5.85 -18.48
CA GLU A 14 -7.28 5.93 -17.44
C GLU A 14 -6.00 5.13 -17.73
N LYS A 15 -5.02 5.78 -18.37
CA LYS A 15 -3.64 5.30 -18.29
C LYS A 15 -3.25 5.28 -16.80
N PRO A 16 -2.76 4.15 -16.26
CA PRO A 16 -2.29 4.14 -14.88
C PRO A 16 -1.20 5.19 -14.69
N LEU A 17 -1.19 5.84 -13.53
CA LEU A 17 -0.34 7.00 -13.20
C LEU A 17 1.18 6.71 -13.31
N PHE A 18 1.57 5.43 -13.39
CA PHE A 18 2.95 4.99 -13.60
C PHE A 18 2.99 3.78 -14.56
N VAL A 19 3.46 3.99 -15.79
CA VAL A 19 3.66 2.93 -16.79
C VAL A 19 5.14 2.87 -17.15
N GLU A 20 5.76 1.70 -16.96
CA GLU A 20 7.10 1.44 -17.48
C GLU A 20 6.97 0.99 -18.94
N GLU A 21 7.35 1.87 -19.88
CA GLU A 21 7.30 1.63 -21.32
C GLU A 21 8.70 1.46 -21.92
N ALA A 22 8.85 0.52 -22.85
CA ALA A 22 10.08 0.33 -23.60
C ALA A 22 9.79 0.10 -25.09
N TYR A 23 10.63 0.71 -25.93
CA TYR A 23 10.49 0.71 -27.39
C TYR A 23 11.66 -0.04 -28.02
N PHE A 24 11.36 -0.97 -28.92
CA PHE A 24 12.37 -1.74 -29.63
C PHE A 24 12.05 -1.82 -31.12
N SER A 25 13.07 -1.63 -31.96
CA SER A 25 12.97 -1.91 -33.39
C SER A 25 13.08 -3.43 -33.66
N GLY A 26 12.60 -3.88 -34.81
CA GLY A 26 12.64 -5.29 -35.22
C GLY A 26 14.04 -5.91 -35.21
N ALA A 27 15.06 -5.12 -35.55
CA ALA A 27 16.47 -5.51 -35.46
C ALA A 27 16.95 -5.78 -34.01
N ARG A 28 16.23 -5.25 -33.01
CA ARG A 28 16.49 -5.40 -31.57
C ARG A 28 15.45 -6.26 -30.86
N ILE A 29 14.74 -7.14 -31.58
CA ILE A 29 13.76 -8.07 -30.98
C ILE A 29 14.38 -8.93 -29.85
N GLY A 30 15.69 -9.19 -29.94
CA GLY A 30 16.45 -9.88 -28.91
C GLY A 30 16.45 -9.15 -27.56
N ASP A 31 16.57 -7.82 -27.60
CA ASP A 31 16.58 -6.98 -26.40
C ASP A 31 15.16 -6.83 -25.85
N ALA A 32 14.14 -6.79 -26.71
CA ALA A 32 12.74 -6.84 -26.31
C ALA A 32 12.42 -8.14 -25.54
N ILE A 33 12.93 -9.26 -26.04
CA ILE A 33 12.78 -10.58 -25.39
C ILE A 33 13.49 -10.62 -24.05
N ASP A 34 14.70 -10.08 -23.95
CA ASP A 34 15.43 -10.02 -22.69
C ASP A 34 14.74 -9.09 -21.69
N TRP A 35 14.19 -7.98 -22.16
CA TRP A 35 13.38 -7.08 -21.35
C TRP A 35 12.12 -7.77 -20.80
N CYS A 36 11.44 -8.56 -21.64
CA CYS A 36 10.26 -9.32 -21.24
C CYS A 36 10.59 -10.50 -20.31
N ILE A 37 11.70 -11.21 -20.54
CA ILE A 37 12.13 -12.33 -19.66
C ILE A 37 12.44 -11.83 -18.26
N ASN A 38 13.08 -10.66 -18.15
CA ASN A 38 13.35 -10.01 -16.87
C ASN A 38 12.06 -9.53 -16.16
N ARG A 39 10.90 -9.61 -16.82
CA ARG A 39 9.57 -9.21 -16.33
C ARG A 39 8.50 -10.25 -16.63
N GLN A 40 8.89 -11.52 -16.86
CA GLN A 40 7.97 -12.60 -17.26
C GLN A 40 6.97 -12.98 -16.17
N ASP A 41 7.26 -12.52 -14.95
CA ASP A 41 6.44 -12.54 -13.76
C ASP A 41 5.47 -11.36 -13.68
N ARG A 42 5.23 -10.63 -14.79
CA ARG A 42 4.37 -9.45 -14.78
C ARG A 42 3.36 -9.51 -15.89
N ASP A 43 2.32 -8.69 -15.72
CA ASP A 43 1.35 -8.52 -16.78
C ASP A 43 1.88 -7.54 -17.82
N LEU A 44 2.31 -8.12 -18.93
CA LEU A 44 2.95 -7.41 -20.02
C LEU A 44 2.02 -7.35 -21.21
N HIS A 45 1.81 -6.14 -21.70
CA HIS A 45 1.09 -5.90 -22.94
C HIS A 45 2.07 -5.35 -23.96
N CYS A 46 1.75 -5.53 -25.23
CA CYS A 46 2.54 -4.99 -26.31
C CYS A 46 1.68 -4.43 -27.44
N LEU A 47 2.28 -3.47 -28.13
CA LEU A 47 1.87 -3.01 -29.44
C LEU A 47 2.92 -3.52 -30.43
N VAL A 48 2.48 -4.28 -31.43
CA VAL A 48 3.37 -4.90 -32.43
C VAL A 48 2.98 -4.39 -33.81
N GLU A 49 3.97 -3.85 -34.52
CA GLU A 49 3.90 -3.54 -35.95
C GLU A 49 4.84 -4.47 -36.72
N GLY A 50 4.39 -5.01 -37.86
CA GLY A 50 5.14 -6.02 -38.59
C GLY A 50 4.45 -6.54 -39.85
N ASN A 51 4.85 -7.72 -40.32
CA ASN A 51 4.21 -8.43 -41.44
C ASN A 51 3.88 -9.88 -41.05
N LEU A 52 2.69 -10.37 -41.42
CA LEU A 52 2.38 -11.79 -41.30
C LEU A 52 3.30 -12.59 -42.20
N THR A 53 4.02 -13.55 -41.65
CA THR A 53 4.97 -14.38 -42.41
C THR A 53 4.28 -15.27 -43.44
N SER A 54 3.07 -15.72 -43.13
CA SER A 54 2.26 -16.60 -44.00
C SER A 54 1.67 -15.87 -45.22
N THR A 55 1.40 -14.57 -45.12
CA THR A 55 0.70 -13.82 -46.18
C THR A 55 1.43 -12.57 -46.67
N GLY A 56 2.53 -12.17 -46.02
CA GLY A 56 3.27 -10.93 -46.31
C GLY A 56 2.49 -9.64 -46.09
N LYS A 57 1.36 -9.70 -45.36
CA LYS A 57 0.49 -8.53 -45.15
C LYS A 57 0.92 -7.78 -43.90
N GLU A 58 0.90 -6.46 -43.97
CA GLU A 58 1.20 -5.59 -42.82
C GLU A 58 0.25 -5.87 -41.66
N VAL A 59 0.88 -5.98 -40.49
CA VAL A 59 0.58 -6.22 -39.08
C VAL A 59 0.53 -5.00 -38.13
N VAL A 60 -0.57 -4.57 -37.50
CA VAL A 60 -0.56 -3.65 -36.35
C VAL A 60 -1.62 -4.13 -35.37
N PHE A 61 -1.21 -4.57 -34.18
CA PHE A 61 -2.14 -5.07 -33.18
C PHE A 61 -1.66 -4.81 -31.75
N ARG A 62 -2.61 -4.75 -30.82
CA ARG A 62 -2.37 -4.79 -29.38
C ARG A 62 -2.67 -6.17 -28.84
N GLY A 63 -1.90 -6.59 -27.85
CA GLY A 63 -2.13 -7.86 -27.21
C GLY A 63 -1.32 -8.08 -25.96
N ARG A 64 -1.70 -9.13 -25.23
CA ARG A 64 -1.07 -9.52 -23.97
C ARG A 64 0.00 -10.58 -24.22
N ILE A 65 1.18 -10.42 -23.63
CA ILE A 65 2.27 -11.39 -23.74
C ILE A 65 1.96 -12.59 -22.85
N LEU A 66 1.80 -13.76 -23.46
CA LEU A 66 1.51 -15.01 -22.76
C LEU A 66 2.76 -15.78 -22.36
N LYS A 67 3.80 -15.73 -23.20
CA LYS A 67 5.02 -16.52 -23.02
C LYS A 67 6.16 -15.98 -23.86
N VAL A 68 7.38 -16.02 -23.31
CA VAL A 68 8.60 -15.64 -24.04
C VAL A 68 9.57 -16.82 -24.09
N LYS A 69 10.21 -17.06 -25.24
CA LYS A 69 11.14 -18.17 -25.44
C LYS A 69 12.45 -17.66 -26.06
N LYS A 70 13.55 -17.82 -25.32
CA LYS A 70 14.93 -17.53 -25.76
C LYS A 70 15.69 -18.85 -25.97
N GLY A 71 15.79 -19.30 -27.21
CA GLY A 71 16.62 -20.42 -27.63
C GLY A 71 17.91 -19.97 -28.31
N VAL A 72 18.85 -20.90 -28.52
CA VAL A 72 20.15 -20.63 -29.17
C VAL A 72 19.99 -20.11 -30.60
N LEU A 73 18.96 -20.57 -31.32
CA LEU A 73 18.69 -20.24 -32.74
C LEU A 73 17.32 -19.58 -32.97
N THR A 74 16.44 -19.52 -31.96
CA THR A 74 15.06 -19.02 -32.12
C THR A 74 14.66 -18.17 -30.93
N ARG A 75 14.11 -16.99 -31.21
CA ARG A 75 13.75 -15.96 -30.22
C ARG A 75 12.33 -15.50 -30.52
N ARG A 76 11.37 -15.80 -29.63
CA ARG A 76 9.93 -15.57 -29.89
C ARG A 76 9.18 -15.07 -28.67
N ILE A 77 8.14 -14.27 -28.94
CA ILE A 77 7.14 -13.82 -27.98
C ILE A 77 5.78 -14.35 -28.44
N ALA A 78 5.05 -15.08 -27.59
CA ALA A 78 3.68 -15.47 -27.84
C ALA A 78 2.75 -14.39 -27.30
N VAL A 79 1.90 -13.82 -28.16
CA VAL A 79 0.99 -12.72 -27.84
C VAL A 79 -0.44 -13.17 -28.10
N LEU A 80 -1.31 -13.01 -27.11
CA LEU A 80 -2.75 -13.08 -27.29
C LEU A 80 -3.21 -11.76 -27.89
N VAL A 81 -3.74 -11.78 -29.11
CA VAL A 81 -4.23 -10.57 -29.76
C VAL A 81 -5.53 -10.14 -29.08
N GLU A 82 -5.57 -8.88 -28.64
CA GLU A 82 -6.76 -8.28 -28.01
C GLU A 82 -7.46 -7.33 -28.99
N GLU A 83 -6.70 -6.65 -29.87
CA GLU A 83 -7.24 -5.69 -30.84
C GLU A 83 -6.38 -5.59 -32.11
N ASP A 84 -6.99 -5.68 -33.31
CA ASP A 84 -6.33 -5.38 -34.61
C ASP A 84 -6.58 -3.91 -34.99
N LEU A 85 -5.51 -3.14 -35.18
CA LEU A 85 -5.56 -1.69 -35.37
C LEU A 85 -5.63 -1.26 -36.84
N ARG A 86 -5.54 -2.18 -37.81
CA ARG A 86 -5.67 -1.85 -39.25
C ARG A 86 -7.11 -1.89 -39.76
N ARG A 87 -8.01 -2.59 -39.05
CA ARG A 87 -9.44 -2.66 -39.37
C ARG A 87 -10.25 -2.63 -38.08
N ARG A 88 -11.10 -1.61 -37.91
CA ARG A 88 -12.16 -1.56 -36.88
C ARG A 88 -13.22 -2.65 -37.12
N ARG A 89 -12.86 -3.93 -37.04
CA ARG A 89 -13.78 -5.07 -36.95
C ARG A 89 -13.33 -5.95 -35.79
N VAL A 90 -13.96 -5.69 -34.65
CA VAL A 90 -13.92 -6.56 -33.46
C VAL A 90 -14.44 -7.95 -33.87
N GLY A 91 -13.66 -9.00 -33.63
CA GLY A 91 -14.15 -10.39 -33.67
C GLY A 91 -13.43 -11.40 -34.56
N GLU A 92 -12.33 -11.07 -35.25
CA GLU A 92 -11.65 -12.05 -36.14
C GLU A 92 -10.39 -12.72 -35.54
N LEU A 93 -9.90 -12.30 -34.36
CA LEU A 93 -8.60 -12.76 -33.86
C LEU A 93 -8.56 -13.01 -32.34
N ASP A 94 -9.35 -13.96 -31.86
CA ASP A 94 -9.01 -14.70 -30.63
C ASP A 94 -7.88 -15.70 -30.92
N LYS A 95 -6.72 -15.21 -31.37
CA LYS A 95 -5.58 -16.06 -31.76
C LYS A 95 -4.33 -15.67 -30.98
N VAL A 96 -3.57 -16.69 -30.60
CA VAL A 96 -2.21 -16.53 -30.10
C VAL A 96 -1.28 -16.48 -31.31
N LEU A 97 -0.56 -15.37 -31.47
CA LEU A 97 0.44 -15.20 -32.51
C LEU A 97 1.84 -15.30 -31.91
N THR A 98 2.77 -15.89 -32.64
CA THR A 98 4.18 -15.83 -32.32
C THR A 98 4.86 -14.70 -33.09
N VAL A 99 5.55 -13.84 -32.34
CA VAL A 99 6.26 -12.66 -32.84
C VAL A 99 7.75 -12.88 -32.73
N GLY A 100 8.49 -12.63 -33.82
CA GLY A 100 9.94 -12.59 -33.81
C GLY A 100 10.51 -11.69 -34.90
N GLY A 101 11.83 -11.72 -35.09
CA GLY A 101 12.55 -10.79 -35.98
C GLY A 101 12.74 -11.33 -37.41
N ASP A 102 13.34 -10.52 -38.28
CA ASP A 102 13.49 -10.77 -39.73
C ASP A 102 14.37 -11.99 -40.14
N GLY A 103 14.67 -12.91 -39.22
CA GLY A 103 15.47 -14.12 -39.49
C GLY A 103 14.85 -15.43 -39.02
N SER A 104 13.65 -15.43 -38.43
CA SER A 104 13.03 -16.63 -37.86
C SER A 104 11.95 -17.23 -38.76
N THR A 105 12.15 -18.49 -39.16
CA THR A 105 11.37 -19.18 -40.19
C THR A 105 10.05 -19.81 -39.71
N GLN A 106 9.62 -19.54 -38.49
CA GLN A 106 8.50 -20.22 -37.83
C GLN A 106 7.68 -19.27 -36.94
N ASP A 107 7.74 -17.97 -37.22
CA ASP A 107 6.96 -16.97 -36.49
C ASP A 107 5.69 -16.68 -37.29
N ASP A 108 4.60 -16.33 -36.63
CA ASP A 108 3.37 -15.93 -37.31
C ASP A 108 3.48 -14.47 -37.80
N VAL A 109 4.23 -13.63 -37.07
CA VAL A 109 4.47 -12.21 -37.39
C VAL A 109 5.96 -11.87 -37.30
N ALA A 110 6.51 -11.31 -38.38
CA ALA A 110 7.83 -10.66 -38.40
C ALA A 110 7.66 -9.20 -37.96
N ALA A 111 8.12 -8.84 -36.76
CA ALA A 111 7.93 -7.51 -36.19
C ALA A 111 8.96 -6.50 -36.70
N THR A 112 8.49 -5.37 -37.22
CA THR A 112 9.29 -4.20 -37.58
C THR A 112 9.48 -3.27 -36.37
N GLN A 113 8.49 -3.18 -35.49
CA GLN A 113 8.55 -2.46 -34.20
C GLN A 113 7.75 -3.16 -33.12
N ILE A 114 8.23 -3.10 -31.88
CA ILE A 114 7.53 -3.58 -30.70
C ILE A 114 7.65 -2.58 -29.54
N THR A 115 6.52 -2.17 -29.00
CA THR A 115 6.43 -1.44 -27.74
C THR A 115 5.92 -2.40 -26.68
N VAL A 116 6.61 -2.47 -25.54
CA VAL A 116 6.19 -3.30 -24.41
C VAL A 116 5.87 -2.40 -23.22
N GLN A 117 4.73 -2.66 -22.59
CA GLN A 117 4.20 -1.90 -21.48
C GLN A 117 3.95 -2.83 -20.30
N ASN A 118 4.49 -2.45 -19.14
CA ASN A 118 4.22 -3.15 -17.89
C ASN A 118 3.19 -2.38 -17.07
N TYR A 119 2.02 -2.98 -16.89
CA TYR A 119 0.87 -2.35 -16.23
C TYR A 119 0.74 -2.71 -14.74
N LEU A 120 1.55 -3.64 -14.21
CA LEU A 120 1.42 -4.15 -12.85
C LEU A 120 2.77 -4.24 -12.12
N LYS A 121 2.90 -3.50 -11.00
CA LYS A 121 3.84 -3.84 -9.91
C LYS A 121 3.09 -4.77 -8.93
N ARG A 122 3.15 -6.08 -9.17
CA ARG A 122 2.69 -7.15 -8.25
C ARG A 122 3.86 -8.08 -7.91
N ASN A 123 3.87 -8.63 -6.70
CA ASN A 123 4.80 -9.69 -6.28
C ASN A 123 4.14 -11.06 -6.56
N LEU A 124 4.69 -11.87 -7.49
CA LEU A 124 4.17 -13.20 -7.86
C LEU A 124 4.72 -14.35 -6.99
N SER A 125 5.39 -14.01 -5.92
CA SER A 125 6.31 -14.92 -5.24
C SER A 125 5.65 -15.73 -4.13
N ASP A 126 4.35 -15.50 -3.88
CA ASP A 126 3.51 -16.29 -2.98
C ASP A 126 2.75 -17.42 -3.70
N ASP A 127 2.93 -17.52 -5.01
CA ASP A 127 2.27 -18.54 -5.82
C ASP A 127 3.08 -19.83 -5.84
N LEU A 128 2.42 -20.95 -5.61
CA LEU A 128 3.03 -22.27 -5.60
C LEU A 128 2.75 -22.97 -6.93
N TYR A 129 3.80 -23.52 -7.53
CA TYR A 129 3.71 -24.25 -8.77
C TYR A 129 4.23 -25.66 -8.56
N TYR A 130 3.46 -26.64 -9.02
CA TYR A 130 3.80 -28.05 -8.96
C TYR A 130 3.68 -28.69 -10.34
N ASP A 131 4.70 -29.44 -10.73
CA ASP A 131 4.58 -30.37 -11.86
C ASP A 131 3.75 -31.59 -11.43
N GLY A 132 3.15 -32.33 -12.38
CA GLY A 132 2.44 -33.58 -12.11
C GLY A 132 3.26 -34.64 -11.38
N ARG A 133 4.60 -34.53 -11.38
CA ARG A 133 5.52 -35.39 -10.60
C ARG A 133 5.65 -34.98 -9.13
N GLU A 134 5.24 -33.77 -8.78
CA GLU A 134 5.36 -33.15 -7.45
C GLU A 134 4.01 -33.10 -6.72
N LEU A 135 2.99 -33.79 -7.26
CA LEU A 135 1.63 -33.76 -6.72
C LEU A 135 1.56 -34.19 -5.25
N GLN A 136 2.42 -35.11 -4.83
CA GLN A 136 2.58 -35.54 -3.44
C GLN A 136 3.04 -34.40 -2.53
N GLN A 137 3.96 -33.58 -3.01
CA GLN A 137 4.43 -32.40 -2.27
C GLN A 137 3.33 -31.32 -2.24
N ALA A 138 2.60 -31.14 -3.35
CA ALA A 138 1.44 -30.25 -3.41
C ALA A 138 0.38 -30.61 -2.37
N VAL A 139 0.03 -31.90 -2.24
CA VAL A 139 -0.94 -32.38 -1.24
C VAL A 139 -0.44 -32.11 0.19
N LYS A 140 0.85 -32.34 0.48
CA LYS A 140 1.45 -32.06 1.80
C LYS A 140 1.47 -30.57 2.13
N ASP A 141 1.79 -29.71 1.17
CA ASP A 141 1.81 -28.26 1.36
C ASP A 141 0.39 -27.73 1.55
N LEU A 142 -0.60 -28.27 0.83
CA LEU A 142 -2.00 -27.94 1.01
C LEU A 142 -2.58 -28.43 2.35
N GLU A 143 -2.15 -29.59 2.85
CA GLU A 143 -2.49 -30.04 4.21
C GLU A 143 -2.00 -29.07 5.29
N ARG A 144 -0.88 -28.37 5.06
CA ARG A 144 -0.39 -27.30 5.95
C ARG A 144 -1.23 -26.03 5.85
N MET A 145 -1.89 -25.81 4.71
CA MET A 145 -2.78 -24.68 4.44
C MET A 145 -4.26 -24.96 4.79
N LYS A 146 -4.52 -26.05 5.52
CA LYS A 146 -5.87 -26.50 5.87
C LYS A 146 -6.65 -25.42 6.63
N GLY A 147 -7.81 -25.05 6.09
CA GLY A 147 -8.68 -24.00 6.63
C GLY A 147 -8.58 -22.64 5.93
N GLN A 148 -7.71 -22.51 4.93
CA GLN A 148 -7.65 -21.37 4.02
C GLN A 148 -8.44 -21.68 2.74
N GLU A 149 -9.16 -20.70 2.19
CA GLU A 149 -9.61 -20.80 0.79
C GLU A 149 -8.36 -20.75 -0.10
N VAL A 150 -8.22 -21.62 -1.10
CA VAL A 150 -7.03 -21.64 -1.97
C VAL A 150 -7.51 -21.70 -3.40
N ALA A 151 -7.13 -20.72 -4.21
CA ALA A 151 -7.45 -20.73 -5.64
C ALA A 151 -6.42 -21.60 -6.37
N CYS A 152 -6.85 -22.31 -7.41
CA CYS A 152 -5.94 -23.11 -8.22
C CYS A 152 -6.31 -23.09 -9.70
N THR A 153 -5.30 -23.21 -10.54
CA THR A 153 -5.43 -23.52 -11.96
C THR A 153 -4.69 -24.81 -12.25
N VAL A 154 -5.37 -25.73 -12.93
CA VAL A 154 -4.88 -27.09 -13.19
C VAL A 154 -4.89 -27.33 -14.68
N TRP A 155 -3.76 -27.78 -15.23
CA TRP A 155 -3.63 -28.19 -16.63
C TRP A 155 -3.41 -29.69 -16.71
N GLY A 156 -4.24 -30.38 -17.48
CA GLY A 156 -4.15 -31.83 -17.58
C GLY A 156 -4.92 -32.43 -18.74
N LYS A 157 -5.09 -33.75 -18.68
CA LYS A 157 -5.98 -34.50 -19.57
C LYS A 157 -7.03 -35.22 -18.75
N ARG A 158 -8.26 -35.25 -19.25
CA ARG A 158 -9.34 -36.00 -18.61
C ARG A 158 -9.04 -37.50 -18.69
N ALA A 159 -9.25 -38.22 -17.58
CA ALA A 159 -8.87 -39.62 -17.51
C ALA A 159 -9.71 -40.51 -18.44
N SER A 160 -10.99 -40.19 -18.64
CA SER A 160 -11.95 -40.93 -19.49
C SER A 160 -11.60 -40.93 -20.97
N ASP A 161 -11.38 -39.75 -21.56
CA ASP A 161 -11.30 -39.56 -23.01
C ASP A 161 -9.95 -39.01 -23.49
N LYS A 162 -9.03 -38.73 -22.57
CA LYS A 162 -7.70 -38.15 -22.83
C LYS A 162 -7.71 -36.75 -23.44
N LEU A 163 -8.85 -36.06 -23.48
CA LEU A 163 -8.92 -34.69 -23.97
C LEU A 163 -8.16 -33.73 -23.03
N PRO A 164 -7.35 -32.80 -23.57
CA PRO A 164 -6.75 -31.73 -22.79
C PRO A 164 -7.84 -30.89 -22.11
N ILE A 165 -7.61 -30.53 -20.85
CA ILE A 165 -8.52 -29.68 -20.08
C ILE A 165 -7.72 -28.77 -19.16
N MET A 166 -8.19 -27.53 -19.02
CA MET A 166 -7.72 -26.55 -18.05
C MET A 166 -8.88 -26.23 -17.12
N ILE A 167 -8.63 -26.27 -15.81
CA ILE A 167 -9.66 -26.09 -14.79
C ILE A 167 -9.21 -25.01 -13.83
N ARG A 168 -10.11 -24.07 -13.54
CA ARG A 168 -9.96 -23.05 -12.51
C ARG A 168 -10.99 -23.26 -11.41
N GLY A 169 -10.59 -23.08 -10.16
CA GLY A 169 -11.50 -23.27 -9.04
C GLY A 169 -10.85 -23.08 -7.69
N SER A 170 -11.62 -23.35 -6.63
CA SER A 170 -11.14 -23.34 -5.25
C SER A 170 -10.89 -24.76 -4.75
N ILE A 171 -9.80 -24.97 -4.02
CA ILE A 171 -9.49 -26.25 -3.38
C ILE A 171 -10.40 -26.38 -2.16
N VAL A 172 -11.14 -27.49 -2.07
CA VAL A 172 -12.08 -27.78 -0.97
C VAL A 172 -11.62 -28.93 -0.08
N GLY A 173 -10.67 -29.74 -0.57
CA GLY A 173 -10.09 -30.86 0.17
C GLY A 173 -8.78 -31.33 -0.44
N ALA A 174 -7.92 -31.89 0.40
CA ALA A 174 -6.68 -32.59 0.02
C ALA A 174 -6.53 -33.80 0.94
N SER A 175 -6.13 -34.95 0.39
CA SER A 175 -5.94 -36.18 1.18
C SER A 175 -4.68 -36.94 0.79
N THR A 176 -3.90 -37.30 1.81
CA THR A 176 -2.77 -38.23 1.75
C THR A 176 -3.14 -39.67 2.10
N SER A 177 -4.38 -39.92 2.58
CA SER A 177 -4.77 -41.26 3.03
C SER A 177 -4.91 -42.21 1.84
N PRO A 178 -4.34 -43.42 1.90
CA PRO A 178 -4.65 -44.45 0.94
C PRO A 178 -6.14 -44.82 1.14
N ALA A 179 -7.00 -44.43 0.20
CA ALA A 179 -8.22 -45.21 0.00
C ALA A 179 -7.79 -46.68 -0.22
N PRO A 180 -8.63 -47.69 0.05
CA PRO A 180 -8.23 -49.12 0.10
C PRO A 180 -7.52 -49.69 -1.14
N ILE A 181 -7.29 -48.89 -2.19
CA ILE A 181 -6.76 -49.28 -3.50
C ILE A 181 -5.71 -48.26 -4.04
N LEU A 182 -5.26 -47.24 -3.29
CA LEU A 182 -4.42 -46.16 -3.86
C LEU A 182 -3.05 -45.97 -3.16
N PRO A 183 -1.92 -45.99 -3.91
CA PRO A 183 -0.58 -45.69 -3.39
C PRO A 183 -0.18 -44.19 -3.44
N GLU A 184 -1.01 -43.28 -3.94
CA GLU A 184 -0.65 -41.86 -4.14
C GLU A 184 -1.81 -40.86 -3.85
N GLY A 185 -1.50 -39.65 -3.34
CA GLY A 185 -2.45 -38.66 -2.81
C GLY A 185 -3.25 -37.89 -3.88
N ALA A 186 -4.35 -37.24 -3.46
CA ALA A 186 -5.31 -36.58 -4.37
C ALA A 186 -5.83 -35.22 -3.83
N LEU A 187 -6.27 -34.36 -4.76
CA LEU A 187 -6.86 -33.04 -4.49
C LEU A 187 -8.32 -32.97 -4.95
N GLU A 188 -9.15 -32.26 -4.20
CA GLU A 188 -10.55 -31.99 -4.53
C GLU A 188 -10.74 -30.51 -4.86
N VAL A 189 -11.16 -30.21 -6.09
CA VAL A 189 -11.36 -28.84 -6.60
C VAL A 189 -12.83 -28.60 -6.89
N ARG A 190 -13.38 -27.53 -6.31
CA ARG A 190 -14.70 -27.02 -6.66
C ARG A 190 -14.57 -26.07 -7.84
N VAL A 191 -15.32 -26.36 -8.90
CA VAL A 191 -15.33 -25.56 -10.13
C VAL A 191 -16.61 -24.73 -10.17
N GLU A 192 -16.46 -23.42 -10.30
CA GLU A 192 -17.59 -22.53 -10.59
C GLU A 192 -17.89 -22.55 -12.09
N SER A 193 -19.15 -22.61 -12.48
CA SER A 193 -19.54 -22.62 -13.88
C SER A 193 -19.32 -21.23 -14.48
N GLU A 194 -18.36 -21.09 -15.39
CA GLU A 194 -18.25 -19.91 -16.24
C GLU A 194 -19.41 -19.90 -17.24
N GLY A 195 -20.35 -18.96 -17.08
CA GLY A 195 -21.22 -18.44 -18.14
C GLY A 195 -22.08 -19.45 -18.92
N ASP A 196 -23.34 -19.55 -18.56
CA ASP A 196 -24.37 -20.22 -19.37
C ASP A 196 -24.68 -19.38 -20.64
N THR A 197 -24.30 -19.86 -21.83
CA THR A 197 -24.95 -19.49 -23.10
C THR A 197 -24.99 -20.66 -24.11
N SER A 198 -25.30 -21.88 -23.68
CA SER A 198 -25.86 -22.89 -24.59
C SER A 198 -26.66 -23.97 -23.85
N ALA A 199 -27.79 -24.37 -24.43
CA ALA A 199 -28.86 -25.12 -23.80
C ALA A 199 -28.42 -26.27 -22.84
N PRO A 200 -29.09 -26.42 -21.69
CA PRO A 200 -28.66 -27.32 -20.62
C PRO A 200 -28.73 -28.79 -21.03
N LYS A 201 -27.64 -29.51 -20.84
CA LYS A 201 -27.68 -30.97 -20.66
C LYS A 201 -27.51 -31.28 -19.18
N ILE A 202 -28.52 -31.93 -18.61
CA ILE A 202 -28.54 -32.33 -17.21
C ILE A 202 -27.50 -33.41 -16.99
N TYR A 203 -26.42 -33.07 -16.27
CA TYR A 203 -25.71 -34.03 -15.44
C TYR A 203 -26.03 -33.68 -14.00
N LEU A 204 -26.81 -34.54 -13.34
CA LEU A 204 -27.02 -34.49 -11.90
C LEU A 204 -25.71 -34.89 -11.21
N VAL A 205 -24.87 -33.91 -10.90
CA VAL A 205 -23.78 -34.07 -9.93
C VAL A 205 -24.08 -33.12 -8.78
N ALA A 206 -24.36 -33.71 -7.62
CA ALA A 206 -24.92 -33.02 -6.45
C ALA A 206 -24.06 -31.85 -5.92
N GLN A 207 -22.79 -31.74 -6.28
CA GLN A 207 -21.96 -30.52 -6.25
C GLN A 207 -20.81 -30.72 -7.26
N PRO A 208 -20.37 -29.72 -8.04
CA PRO A 208 -19.22 -29.88 -8.93
C PRO A 208 -17.95 -29.93 -8.10
N GLN A 209 -17.54 -31.14 -7.72
CA GLN A 209 -16.26 -31.45 -7.10
C GLN A 209 -15.50 -32.35 -8.07
N LEU A 210 -14.28 -31.93 -8.43
CA LEU A 210 -13.43 -32.61 -9.38
C LEU A 210 -12.16 -33.10 -8.69
N LEU A 211 -11.81 -34.36 -8.93
CA LEU A 211 -10.67 -35.01 -8.28
C LEU A 211 -9.44 -34.94 -9.19
N ILE A 212 -8.28 -34.62 -8.60
CA ILE A 212 -6.99 -34.53 -9.29
C ILE A 212 -6.05 -35.54 -8.64
N GLY A 213 -5.50 -36.44 -9.44
CA GLY A 213 -4.63 -37.49 -8.95
C GLY A 213 -4.22 -38.51 -10.02
N PRO A 214 -3.40 -39.50 -9.64
CA PRO A 214 -2.99 -40.58 -10.52
C PRO A 214 -4.19 -41.46 -10.95
N ARG A 215 -3.99 -42.24 -12.02
CA ARG A 215 -5.07 -42.89 -12.78
C ARG A 215 -5.95 -43.80 -11.92
N TYR A 216 -7.14 -43.37 -11.50
CA TYR A 216 -8.26 -44.27 -11.18
C TYR A 216 -9.62 -43.56 -11.28
N ASN A 217 -10.63 -44.33 -11.71
CA ASN A 217 -12.02 -43.97 -12.04
C ASN A 217 -12.20 -42.83 -13.09
N PRO A 218 -12.62 -43.13 -14.33
CA PRO A 218 -12.53 -42.19 -15.45
C PRO A 218 -13.52 -41.00 -15.41
N ASN A 219 -14.61 -41.08 -14.64
CA ASN A 219 -15.75 -40.18 -14.85
C ASN A 219 -15.53 -38.74 -14.35
N LEU A 220 -14.62 -38.48 -13.40
CA LEU A 220 -14.39 -37.15 -12.81
C LEU A 220 -12.92 -36.85 -12.45
N THR A 221 -11.96 -37.58 -13.01
CA THR A 221 -10.53 -37.45 -12.64
C THR A 221 -9.72 -36.73 -13.72
N VAL A 222 -8.93 -35.73 -13.33
CA VAL A 222 -7.96 -35.05 -14.21
C VAL A 222 -6.53 -35.45 -13.89
N ILE A 223 -5.82 -35.87 -14.93
CA ILE A 223 -4.39 -36.17 -14.89
C ILE A 223 -3.66 -34.84 -15.11
N ALA A 224 -3.28 -34.18 -14.02
CA ALA A 224 -2.60 -32.89 -14.07
C ALA A 224 -1.13 -33.06 -14.50
N SER A 225 -0.72 -32.30 -15.51
CA SER A 225 0.69 -32.10 -15.85
C SER A 225 1.31 -30.92 -15.11
N LYS A 226 0.48 -29.94 -14.71
CA LYS A 226 0.88 -28.73 -14.00
C LYS A 226 -0.25 -28.29 -13.09
N VAL A 227 0.08 -27.91 -11.87
CA VAL A 227 -0.85 -27.34 -10.90
C VAL A 227 -0.26 -26.03 -10.41
N TYR A 228 -1.00 -24.94 -10.59
CA TYR A 228 -0.67 -23.64 -10.05
C TYR A 228 -1.64 -23.33 -8.94
N ILE A 229 -1.10 -23.10 -7.76
CA ILE A 229 -1.82 -22.94 -6.51
C ILE A 229 -1.52 -21.54 -6.00
N VAL A 230 -2.57 -20.77 -5.84
CA VAL A 230 -2.49 -19.44 -5.29
C VAL A 230 -3.12 -19.52 -3.91
N PRO A 231 -2.33 -19.50 -2.81
CA PRO A 231 -2.91 -19.27 -1.50
C PRO A 231 -3.72 -17.98 -1.61
N TYR A 232 -4.93 -17.90 -1.04
CA TYR A 232 -5.72 -16.67 -1.12
C TYR A 232 -4.98 -15.54 -0.40
N ALA A 233 -4.10 -14.85 -1.11
CA ALA A 233 -3.81 -13.47 -0.91
C ALA A 233 -4.87 -12.73 -1.74
N TRP A 234 -5.89 -12.26 -1.04
CA TRP A 234 -6.94 -11.36 -1.53
C TRP A 234 -8.05 -12.03 -2.35
N LYS A 235 -9.15 -12.34 -1.66
CA LYS A 235 -10.44 -11.82 -2.14
C LYS A 235 -10.17 -10.33 -2.21
N GLN A 236 -10.30 -9.71 -3.38
CA GLN A 236 -10.25 -8.27 -3.54
C GLN A 236 -10.88 -7.69 -2.29
N ALA A 237 -10.05 -7.07 -1.44
CA ALA A 237 -10.57 -6.46 -0.23
C ALA A 237 -11.71 -5.59 -0.74
N PRO A 238 -12.95 -5.79 -0.29
CA PRO A 238 -14.02 -4.89 -0.69
C PRO A 238 -13.44 -3.50 -0.43
N GLU A 239 -13.41 -2.63 -1.46
CA GLU A 239 -12.77 -1.31 -1.38
C GLU A 239 -13.11 -0.70 -0.02
N TYR A 240 -12.16 -0.81 0.92
CA TYR A 240 -12.45 -0.42 2.28
C TYR A 240 -12.29 1.08 2.23
N ARG A 241 -13.40 1.79 2.43
CA ARG A 241 -13.36 3.25 2.50
C ARG A 241 -12.29 3.74 3.48
N ASP A 242 -12.04 2.97 4.53
CA ASP A 242 -10.99 3.20 5.54
C ASP A 242 -10.03 2.00 5.64
N VAL A 243 -8.72 2.21 5.45
CA VAL A 243 -7.67 1.19 5.63
C VAL A 243 -7.37 0.92 7.11
N LEU A 244 -7.58 1.90 7.98
CA LEU A 244 -7.49 1.76 9.43
C LEU A 244 -8.66 2.50 10.07
N ALA A 245 -9.32 1.84 11.01
CA ALA A 245 -10.49 2.40 11.68
C ALA A 245 -10.53 2.03 13.17
N ALA A 246 -10.68 3.05 14.01
CA ALA A 246 -11.07 2.95 15.40
C ALA A 246 -12.49 3.54 15.54
N ARG A 247 -13.41 2.81 16.19
CA ARG A 247 -14.73 3.36 16.57
C ARG A 247 -15.05 3.02 18.01
N ASN A 248 -15.26 4.04 18.82
CA ASN A 248 -15.51 3.95 20.25
C ASN A 248 -14.45 3.11 20.98
N LEU A 249 -13.20 3.18 20.50
CA LEU A 249 -12.09 2.38 21.00
C LEU A 249 -11.78 2.78 22.44
N THR A 250 -11.81 1.81 23.34
CA THR A 250 -11.61 2.02 24.78
C THR A 250 -10.68 0.95 25.33
N VAL A 251 -9.69 1.36 26.14
CA VAL A 251 -8.73 0.47 26.79
C VAL A 251 -8.79 0.70 28.29
N LYS A 252 -8.94 -0.40 29.04
CA LYS A 252 -8.99 -0.40 30.51
C LYS A 252 -7.85 -1.24 31.06
N VAL A 253 -7.21 -0.79 32.13
CA VAL A 253 -6.30 -1.65 32.91
C VAL A 253 -7.08 -2.56 33.86
N LYS A 254 -6.42 -3.60 34.39
CA LYS A 254 -7.02 -4.58 35.32
C LYS A 254 -7.63 -3.99 36.60
N GLY A 255 -7.39 -2.71 36.91
CA GLY A 255 -8.02 -1.95 38.01
C GLY A 255 -9.19 -1.05 37.58
N GLY A 256 -9.72 -1.18 36.36
CA GLY A 256 -10.87 -0.40 35.87
C GLY A 256 -10.54 1.02 35.38
N LYS A 257 -9.35 1.54 35.68
CA LYS A 257 -8.87 2.83 35.14
C LYS A 257 -8.81 2.76 33.61
N LYS A 258 -9.46 3.71 32.95
CA LYS A 258 -9.43 3.86 31.49
C LYS A 258 -8.13 4.56 31.10
N LEU A 259 -7.40 3.97 30.16
CA LEU A 259 -6.19 4.58 29.58
C LEU A 259 -6.55 5.44 28.37
N ILE A 260 -7.49 4.95 27.56
CA ILE A 260 -8.17 5.73 26.52
C ILE A 260 -9.66 5.39 26.55
N GLU A 261 -10.49 6.35 26.20
CA GLU A 261 -11.95 6.22 26.18
C GLU A 261 -12.54 6.82 24.91
N ASN A 262 -13.45 6.06 24.29
CA ASN A 262 -14.28 6.49 23.17
C ASN A 262 -13.52 7.12 21.99
N VAL A 263 -12.36 6.57 21.65
CA VAL A 263 -11.53 7.07 20.56
C VAL A 263 -12.11 6.59 19.22
N SER A 264 -12.43 7.54 18.34
CA SER A 264 -12.99 7.28 17.01
C SER A 264 -12.26 8.10 15.96
N PHE A 265 -11.62 7.43 15.01
CA PHE A 265 -11.02 8.02 13.82
C PHE A 265 -10.80 6.95 12.76
N SER A 266 -10.63 7.36 11.52
CA SER A 266 -10.27 6.47 10.43
C SER A 266 -9.36 7.17 9.44
N ILE A 267 -8.61 6.38 8.67
CA ILE A 267 -7.83 6.87 7.53
C ILE A 267 -8.11 6.00 6.32
N ARG A 268 -8.05 6.61 5.14
CA ARG A 268 -8.21 5.94 3.86
C ARG A 268 -6.88 5.35 3.39
N GLU A 269 -6.95 4.44 2.43
CA GLU A 269 -5.75 3.92 1.79
C GLU A 269 -4.97 5.06 1.11
N GLY A 270 -3.67 5.14 1.38
CA GLY A 270 -2.80 6.20 0.90
C GLY A 270 -2.75 7.44 1.80
N GLU A 271 -3.59 7.57 2.82
CA GLU A 271 -3.52 8.72 3.73
C GLU A 271 -2.40 8.58 4.79
N MET A 272 -1.84 9.72 5.17
CA MET A 272 -0.91 9.89 6.28
C MET A 272 -1.62 10.54 7.48
N LEU A 273 -1.44 9.98 8.67
CA LEU A 273 -2.03 10.45 9.92
C LEU A 273 -0.97 10.77 10.97
N ALA A 274 -1.02 11.97 11.51
CA ALA A 274 -0.29 12.33 12.72
C ALA A 274 -1.18 12.15 13.96
N ILE A 275 -0.72 11.37 14.95
CA ILE A 275 -1.30 11.32 16.29
C ILE A 275 -0.45 12.19 17.21
N ILE A 276 -0.98 13.34 17.61
CA ILE A 276 -0.27 14.33 18.41
C ILE A 276 -0.85 14.45 19.82
N GLY A 277 -0.02 14.87 20.78
CA GLY A 277 -0.44 15.05 22.17
C GLY A 277 0.70 14.93 23.17
N GLU A 278 0.44 15.34 24.40
CA GLU A 278 1.39 15.24 25.50
C GLU A 278 1.70 13.78 25.90
N SER A 279 2.79 13.57 26.63
CA SER A 279 3.13 12.25 27.14
C SER A 279 2.07 11.77 28.14
N GLY A 280 1.68 10.50 28.03
CA GLY A 280 0.60 9.91 28.84
C GLY A 280 -0.83 10.28 28.39
N ALA A 281 -1.01 10.93 27.24
CA ALA A 281 -2.34 11.19 26.67
C ALA A 281 -3.02 9.96 26.05
N GLY A 282 -2.29 8.84 25.88
CA GLY A 282 -2.84 7.58 25.37
C GLY A 282 -2.54 7.28 23.89
N LYS A 283 -1.63 8.01 23.25
CA LYS A 283 -1.23 7.83 21.84
C LYS A 283 -0.71 6.42 21.54
N SER A 284 0.39 6.02 22.20
CA SER A 284 0.97 4.67 22.05
C SER A 284 0.01 3.58 22.52
N THR A 285 -0.82 3.83 23.54
CA THR A 285 -1.88 2.90 23.96
C THR A 285 -2.90 2.67 22.84
N THR A 286 -3.30 3.72 22.13
CA THR A 286 -4.22 3.63 20.99
C THR A 286 -3.62 2.78 19.87
N VAL A 287 -2.37 3.04 19.49
CA VAL A 287 -1.67 2.26 18.46
C VAL A 287 -1.51 0.80 18.87
N LYS A 288 -1.10 0.53 20.12
CA LYS A 288 -1.02 -0.84 20.65
C LYS A 288 -2.35 -1.58 20.61
N ALA A 289 -3.46 -0.88 20.88
CA ALA A 289 -4.79 -1.46 20.76
C ALA A 289 -5.17 -1.74 19.30
N LEU A 290 -4.79 -0.85 18.37
CA LEU A 290 -5.02 -0.99 16.93
C LEU A 290 -4.27 -2.18 16.32
N ILE A 291 -3.06 -2.47 16.78
CA ILE A 291 -2.28 -3.62 16.31
C ILE A 291 -2.61 -4.93 17.05
N GLY A 292 -3.51 -4.87 18.04
CA GLY A 292 -3.93 -6.04 18.83
C GLY A 292 -2.95 -6.47 19.92
N ASP A 293 -1.97 -5.64 20.28
CA ASP A 293 -0.98 -5.89 21.35
C ASP A 293 -1.62 -5.79 22.75
N ILE A 294 -2.61 -4.91 22.90
CA ILE A 294 -3.37 -4.76 24.16
C ILE A 294 -4.87 -4.96 23.94
N PRO A 295 -5.61 -5.55 24.90
CA PRO A 295 -7.03 -5.75 24.79
C PRO A 295 -7.79 -4.41 24.78
N SER A 296 -8.78 -4.31 23.91
CA SER A 296 -9.62 -3.12 23.75
C SER A 296 -11.07 -3.51 23.51
N THR A 297 -11.99 -2.57 23.76
CA THR A 297 -13.40 -2.66 23.37
C THR A 297 -13.72 -1.63 22.31
N GLY A 298 -14.81 -1.85 21.55
CA GLY A 298 -15.17 -1.04 20.40
C GLY A 298 -14.77 -1.73 19.09
N VAL A 299 -14.66 -0.95 18.01
CA VAL A 299 -14.20 -1.42 16.71
C VAL A 299 -12.75 -1.00 16.53
N SER A 300 -11.92 -1.95 16.16
CA SER A 300 -10.52 -1.74 15.79
C SER A 300 -10.23 -2.62 14.58
N ARG A 301 -9.91 -2.00 13.45
CA ARG A 301 -9.66 -2.72 12.20
C ARG A 301 -8.49 -2.14 11.43
N ILE A 302 -7.73 -3.01 10.78
CA ILE A 302 -6.70 -2.68 9.79
C ILE A 302 -6.94 -3.55 8.56
N ALA A 303 -7.02 -2.93 7.38
CA ALA A 303 -7.40 -3.56 6.11
C ALA A 303 -8.68 -4.41 6.23
N GLY A 304 -9.66 -3.92 6.99
CA GLY A 304 -10.93 -4.61 7.27
C GLY A 304 -10.85 -5.77 8.27
N ILE A 305 -9.65 -6.20 8.68
CA ILE A 305 -9.45 -7.26 9.66
C ILE A 305 -9.54 -6.70 11.07
N ASP A 306 -10.29 -7.38 11.93
CA ASP A 306 -10.41 -7.03 13.33
C ASP A 306 -9.07 -7.21 14.07
N SER A 307 -8.63 -6.18 14.79
CA SER A 307 -7.35 -6.18 15.51
C SER A 307 -7.23 -7.29 16.56
N ARG A 308 -8.35 -7.85 17.04
CA ARG A 308 -8.35 -9.00 17.96
C ARG A 308 -7.91 -10.29 17.27
N GLN A 309 -7.96 -10.35 15.94
CA GLN A 309 -7.43 -11.46 15.13
C GLN A 309 -5.93 -11.24 14.86
N THR A 310 -5.13 -11.19 15.92
CA THR A 310 -3.70 -10.80 15.90
C THR A 310 -2.88 -11.52 14.83
N GLN A 311 -3.09 -12.83 14.65
CA GLN A 311 -2.39 -13.64 13.65
C GLN A 311 -2.71 -13.25 12.20
N LYS A 312 -3.91 -12.71 11.93
CA LYS A 312 -4.32 -12.26 10.60
C LYS A 312 -3.96 -10.80 10.36
N VAL A 313 -4.25 -9.93 11.33
CA VAL A 313 -4.08 -8.48 11.20
C VAL A 313 -2.60 -8.08 11.08
N ARG A 314 -1.67 -8.83 11.68
CA ARG A 314 -0.21 -8.59 11.61
C ARG A 314 0.34 -8.53 10.19
N HIS A 315 -0.28 -9.22 9.23
CA HIS A 315 0.17 -9.20 7.83
C HIS A 315 -0.15 -7.88 7.12
N PHE A 316 -1.03 -7.05 7.68
CA PHE A 316 -1.50 -5.81 7.06
C PHE A 316 -0.84 -4.55 7.62
N PHE A 317 -0.06 -4.66 8.68
CA PHE A 317 0.67 -3.52 9.23
C PHE A 317 2.14 -3.81 9.50
N GLY A 318 2.96 -2.77 9.37
CA GLY A 318 4.31 -2.71 9.90
C GLY A 318 4.32 -1.81 11.14
N TYR A 319 5.09 -2.18 12.16
CA TYR A 319 5.20 -1.38 13.39
C TYR A 319 6.67 -1.05 13.66
N CYS A 320 6.99 0.25 13.71
CA CYS A 320 8.28 0.76 14.13
C CYS A 320 8.17 1.26 15.57
N PRO A 321 8.76 0.57 16.57
CA PRO A 321 8.78 1.04 17.95
C PRO A 321 9.68 2.28 18.11
N GLN A 322 9.45 3.04 19.17
CA GLN A 322 10.32 4.15 19.58
C GLN A 322 11.73 3.64 19.93
N ASP A 323 11.79 2.60 20.76
CA ASP A 323 13.02 1.94 21.19
C ASP A 323 13.57 1.07 20.05
N LEU A 324 14.81 1.34 19.63
CA LEU A 324 15.47 0.64 18.53
C LEU A 324 16.22 -0.63 18.99
N SER A 325 16.33 -0.86 20.30
CA SER A 325 17.00 -2.03 20.87
C SER A 325 16.31 -3.37 20.56
N TYR A 326 15.09 -3.34 20.01
CA TYR A 326 14.42 -4.54 19.50
C TYR A 326 15.10 -5.15 18.27
N MET A 327 15.97 -4.41 17.57
CA MET A 327 16.75 -4.95 16.46
C MET A 327 17.94 -5.78 16.97
N TYR A 328 18.37 -6.78 16.19
CA TYR A 328 19.59 -7.52 16.50
C TYR A 328 20.82 -6.64 16.20
N GLU A 329 21.46 -6.14 17.25
CA GLU A 329 22.59 -5.23 17.16
C GLU A 329 23.80 -5.80 16.40
N THR A 330 24.01 -7.11 16.52
CA THR A 330 25.10 -7.87 15.89
C THR A 330 24.81 -8.27 14.44
N PHE A 331 23.57 -8.10 13.99
CA PHE A 331 23.16 -8.43 12.63
C PHE A 331 23.35 -7.21 11.74
N THR A 332 23.64 -7.46 10.47
CA THR A 332 23.56 -6.46 9.42
C THR A 332 22.10 -6.00 9.20
N PRO A 333 21.87 -4.86 8.53
CA PRO A 333 20.53 -4.42 8.17
C PRO A 333 19.74 -5.48 7.38
N LEU A 334 20.40 -6.16 6.44
CA LEU A 334 19.74 -7.18 5.62
C LEU A 334 19.39 -8.43 6.43
N GLU A 335 20.27 -8.87 7.33
CA GLU A 335 20.00 -9.99 8.23
C GLU A 335 18.84 -9.69 9.18
N ASN A 336 18.74 -8.46 9.69
CA ASN A 336 17.57 -8.03 10.46
C ASN A 336 16.30 -8.13 9.62
N ILE A 337 16.28 -7.57 8.40
CA ILE A 337 15.11 -7.65 7.50
C ILE A 337 14.70 -9.11 7.26
N ILE A 338 15.66 -10.02 7.04
CA ILE A 338 15.39 -11.43 6.84
C ILE A 338 14.85 -12.08 8.13
N ALA A 339 15.46 -11.81 9.28
CA ALA A 339 15.08 -12.41 10.56
C ALA A 339 13.64 -12.05 10.97
N PHE A 340 13.26 -10.78 10.84
CA PHE A 340 11.89 -10.33 11.11
C PHE A 340 10.92 -10.73 10.00
N GLY A 341 11.33 -10.63 8.74
CA GLY A 341 10.50 -10.96 7.59
C GLY A 341 10.05 -12.43 7.54
N LYS A 342 10.90 -13.35 8.02
CA LYS A 342 10.58 -14.79 8.10
C LYS A 342 9.35 -15.10 8.97
N GLN A 343 8.98 -14.22 9.91
CA GLN A 343 7.80 -14.41 10.76
C GLN A 343 6.47 -14.30 9.98
N TYR A 344 6.53 -13.80 8.75
CA TYR A 344 5.40 -13.65 7.83
C TYR A 344 5.36 -14.75 6.76
N ASP A 345 6.12 -15.83 6.93
CA ASP A 345 6.21 -16.97 6.01
C ASP A 345 6.73 -16.61 4.61
N ILE A 346 7.47 -15.50 4.49
CA ILE A 346 8.05 -15.02 3.23
C ILE A 346 9.36 -15.80 2.94
N PRO A 347 9.51 -16.40 1.74
CA PRO A 347 10.75 -17.05 1.34
C PRO A 347 11.96 -16.13 1.42
N GLU A 348 13.07 -16.64 1.97
CA GLU A 348 14.27 -15.84 2.24
C GLU A 348 14.83 -15.12 1.02
N TRP A 349 14.80 -15.74 -0.16
CA TRP A 349 15.28 -15.12 -1.40
C TRP A 349 14.48 -13.84 -1.76
N GLN A 350 13.20 -13.78 -1.42
CA GLN A 350 12.37 -12.59 -1.62
C GLN A 350 12.70 -11.51 -0.60
N LEU A 351 12.91 -11.89 0.67
CA LEU A 351 13.36 -10.97 1.72
C LEU A 351 14.71 -10.36 1.37
N ILE A 352 15.62 -11.15 0.78
CA ILE A 352 16.90 -10.64 0.27
C ILE A 352 16.69 -9.63 -0.86
N GLN A 353 15.87 -9.96 -1.87
CA GLN A 353 15.64 -9.06 -3.01
C GLN A 353 14.93 -7.77 -2.60
N HIS A 354 13.81 -7.88 -1.89
CA HIS A 354 13.02 -6.76 -1.41
C HIS A 354 13.79 -5.94 -0.38
N GLY A 355 14.45 -6.59 0.58
CA GLY A 355 15.28 -5.93 1.58
C GLY A 355 16.40 -5.10 0.96
N LYS A 356 17.08 -5.61 -0.08
CA LYS A 356 18.08 -4.83 -0.83
C LYS A 356 17.48 -3.62 -1.54
N SER A 357 16.25 -3.72 -2.05
CA SER A 357 15.53 -2.56 -2.62
C SER A 357 15.27 -1.52 -1.54
N LEU A 358 14.65 -1.92 -0.42
CA LEU A 358 14.35 -1.01 0.69
C LEU A 358 15.61 -0.31 1.21
N LEU A 359 16.69 -1.05 1.41
CA LEU A 359 17.97 -0.46 1.86
C LEU A 359 18.55 0.52 0.83
N ARG A 360 18.35 0.28 -0.47
CA ARG A 360 18.74 1.23 -1.52
C ARG A 360 17.89 2.48 -1.46
N ASP A 361 16.58 2.31 -1.39
CA ASP A 361 15.58 3.38 -1.43
C ASP A 361 15.74 4.31 -0.19
N PHE A 362 16.22 3.78 0.94
CA PHE A 362 16.54 4.56 2.14
C PHE A 362 18.00 5.03 2.25
N GLY A 363 18.83 4.78 1.24
CA GLY A 363 20.22 5.24 1.21
C GLY A 363 21.14 4.56 2.23
N ILE A 364 20.84 3.33 2.64
CA ILE A 364 21.63 2.54 3.62
C ILE A 364 22.36 1.36 2.97
N LEU A 365 22.09 1.05 1.70
CA LEU A 365 22.63 -0.14 1.03
C LEU A 365 24.16 -0.27 1.14
N GLU A 366 24.90 0.85 1.07
CA GLU A 366 26.36 0.87 1.20
C GLU A 366 26.87 0.43 2.59
N LYS A 367 26.02 0.57 3.61
CA LYS A 367 26.26 0.11 4.99
C LYS A 367 25.61 -1.26 5.26
N GLY A 368 25.09 -1.93 4.24
CA GLY A 368 24.38 -3.20 4.37
C GLY A 368 25.23 -4.36 4.90
N ASN A 369 26.56 -4.22 4.96
CA ASN A 369 27.49 -5.20 5.53
C ASN A 369 28.00 -4.83 6.93
N ALA A 370 27.69 -3.64 7.44
CA ALA A 370 28.06 -3.22 8.79
C ALA A 370 27.05 -3.77 9.80
N SER A 371 27.49 -3.99 11.04
CA SER A 371 26.60 -4.35 12.13
C SER A 371 25.63 -3.21 12.42
N THR A 372 24.39 -3.51 12.82
CA THR A 372 23.39 -2.47 13.14
C THR A 372 23.85 -1.56 14.28
N SER A 373 24.65 -2.07 15.22
CA SER A 373 25.30 -1.29 16.29
C SER A 373 26.29 -0.22 15.81
N GLU A 374 26.83 -0.35 14.59
CA GLU A 374 27.77 0.62 14.01
C GLU A 374 27.07 1.77 13.29
N LEU A 375 25.74 1.67 13.11
CA LEU A 375 24.94 2.68 12.43
C LEU A 375 24.62 3.86 13.36
N SER A 376 24.52 5.06 12.79
CA SER A 376 23.98 6.22 13.51
C SER A 376 22.51 6.00 13.88
N GLY A 377 22.00 6.71 14.90
CA GLY A 377 20.59 6.59 15.30
C GLY A 377 19.59 6.82 14.16
N GLY A 378 19.87 7.78 13.27
CA GLY A 378 19.05 8.02 12.06
C GLY A 378 19.14 6.89 11.03
N GLN A 379 20.30 6.24 10.88
CA GLN A 379 20.45 5.05 10.04
C GLN A 379 19.71 3.85 10.64
N GLN A 380 19.85 3.61 11.95
CA GLN A 380 19.10 2.57 12.66
C GLN A 380 17.59 2.77 12.51
N ARG A 381 17.10 4.02 12.59
CA ARG A 381 15.68 4.34 12.37
C ARG A 381 15.22 3.95 10.96
N ARG A 382 15.99 4.28 9.93
CA ARG A 382 15.67 3.90 8.55
C ARG A 382 15.72 2.37 8.34
N VAL A 383 16.64 1.66 9.00
CA VAL A 383 16.65 0.17 9.01
C VAL A 383 15.39 -0.38 9.69
N SER A 384 14.97 0.20 10.81
CA SER A 384 13.73 -0.20 11.51
C SER A 384 12.50 -0.03 10.62
N ILE A 385 12.44 1.05 9.83
CA ILE A 385 11.38 1.25 8.83
C ILE A 385 11.46 0.20 7.72
N ALA A 386 12.66 -0.13 7.23
CA ALA A 386 12.84 -1.20 6.24
C ALA A 386 12.36 -2.57 6.75
N ILE A 387 12.65 -2.89 8.02
CA ILE A 387 12.16 -4.11 8.67
C ILE A 387 10.63 -4.11 8.70
N ALA A 388 10.01 -3.01 9.11
CA ALA A 388 8.55 -2.89 9.17
C ALA A 388 7.87 -2.98 7.78
N LEU A 389 8.59 -2.67 6.71
CA LEU A 389 8.11 -2.74 5.32
C LEU A 389 8.45 -4.06 4.60
N ALA A 390 9.18 -4.97 5.26
CA ALA A 390 9.69 -6.18 4.65
C ALA A 390 8.59 -7.07 4.06
N HIS A 391 7.43 -7.14 4.72
CA HIS A 391 6.25 -7.91 4.30
C HIS A 391 5.20 -7.11 3.53
N LYS A 392 5.55 -5.90 3.06
CA LYS A 392 4.69 -5.03 2.25
C LYS A 392 3.31 -4.75 2.91
N PRO A 393 3.30 -4.18 4.12
CA PRO A 393 2.06 -3.89 4.83
C PRO A 393 1.23 -2.81 4.13
N LYS A 394 -0.07 -2.78 4.43
CA LYS A 394 -0.97 -1.70 4.00
C LYS A 394 -0.86 -0.45 4.87
N VAL A 395 -0.51 -0.62 6.14
CA VAL A 395 -0.35 0.47 7.11
C VAL A 395 1.01 0.39 7.79
N LEU A 396 1.79 1.47 7.79
CA LEU A 396 3.00 1.61 8.58
C LEU A 396 2.72 2.48 9.80
N LEU A 397 2.83 1.91 10.99
CA LEU A 397 2.67 2.61 12.27
C LEU A 397 4.04 2.88 12.89
N MET A 398 4.28 4.11 13.32
CA MET A 398 5.56 4.53 13.91
C MET A 398 5.33 5.29 15.21
N ASP A 399 6.01 4.86 16.27
CA ASP A 399 5.96 5.53 17.58
C ASP A 399 7.17 6.46 17.75
N GLU A 400 6.95 7.78 17.74
CA GLU A 400 7.95 8.84 17.88
C GLU A 400 9.20 8.67 16.99
N PRO A 401 9.05 8.49 15.66
CA PRO A 401 10.16 8.13 14.78
C PRO A 401 11.21 9.24 14.60
N THR A 402 10.83 10.50 14.87
CA THR A 402 11.69 11.68 14.79
C THR A 402 12.36 12.05 16.11
N SER A 403 12.10 11.29 17.18
CA SER A 403 12.65 11.55 18.51
C SER A 403 14.17 11.35 18.51
N GLY A 404 14.89 12.33 19.06
CA GLY A 404 16.35 12.33 19.11
C GLY A 404 17.05 12.69 17.80
N LEU A 405 16.30 13.02 16.73
CA LEU A 405 16.87 13.53 15.48
C LEU A 405 16.97 15.07 15.51
N ASP A 406 18.08 15.60 14.96
CA ASP A 406 18.22 17.02 14.64
C ASP A 406 17.27 17.44 13.50
N PRO A 407 17.09 18.76 13.28
CA PRO A 407 16.13 19.27 12.29
C PRO A 407 16.35 18.75 10.87
N ASP A 408 17.60 18.56 10.41
CA ASP A 408 17.89 18.14 9.04
C ASP A 408 17.53 16.67 8.84
N ASN A 409 17.96 15.80 9.77
CA ASN A 409 17.61 14.38 9.74
C ASN A 409 16.10 14.13 9.89
N ARG A 410 15.39 14.99 10.63
CA ARG A 410 13.92 14.95 10.72
C ARG A 410 13.26 15.23 9.37
N ASN A 411 13.70 16.28 8.68
CA ASN A 411 13.18 16.61 7.36
C ASN A 411 13.50 15.52 6.33
N GLU A 412 14.70 14.94 6.41
CA GLU A 412 15.09 13.79 5.57
C GLU A 412 14.16 12.59 5.82
N LEU A 413 13.86 12.28 7.08
CA LEU A 413 12.94 11.21 7.43
C LEU A 413 11.55 11.43 6.83
N TRP A 414 10.98 12.64 6.96
CA TRP A 414 9.68 12.96 6.36
C TRP A 414 9.69 12.79 4.84
N ARG A 415 10.77 13.14 4.15
CA ARG A 415 10.92 12.85 2.71
C ARG A 415 10.86 11.36 2.40
N TYR A 416 11.53 10.52 3.20
CA TYR A 416 11.41 9.06 3.04
C TYR A 416 10.00 8.55 3.30
N LEU A 417 9.29 9.09 4.31
CA LEU A 417 7.91 8.71 4.59
C LEU A 417 6.97 9.06 3.45
N THR A 418 7.09 10.28 2.90
CA THR A 418 6.33 10.69 1.72
C THR A 418 6.64 9.80 0.52
N TYR A 419 7.92 9.47 0.29
CA TYR A 419 8.32 8.53 -0.75
C TYR A 419 7.69 7.15 -0.56
N ILE A 420 7.73 6.60 0.66
CA ILE A 420 7.12 5.30 1.00
C ILE A 420 5.62 5.30 0.68
N ASN A 421 4.94 6.37 1.08
CA ASN A 421 3.50 6.52 0.85
C ASN A 421 3.17 6.56 -0.65
N GLN A 422 3.91 7.35 -1.42
CA GLN A 422 3.67 7.54 -2.85
C GLN A 422 4.06 6.32 -3.70
N GLU A 423 5.22 5.71 -3.44
CA GLU A 423 5.76 4.63 -4.27
C GLU A 423 5.23 3.24 -3.90
N TYR A 424 4.97 2.99 -2.62
CA TYR A 424 4.47 1.69 -2.16
C TYR A 424 2.97 1.69 -1.89
N GLY A 425 2.29 2.86 -1.92
CA GLY A 425 0.88 2.98 -1.58
C GLY A 425 0.59 2.69 -0.10
N THR A 426 1.62 2.73 0.75
CA THR A 426 1.50 2.40 2.17
C THR A 426 0.91 3.59 2.92
N SER A 427 -0.17 3.35 3.66
CA SER A 427 -0.76 4.38 4.52
C SER A 427 0.08 4.51 5.79
N ILE A 428 0.26 5.73 6.30
CA ILE A 428 1.26 5.98 7.37
C ILE A 428 0.58 6.57 8.59
N VAL A 429 0.91 6.04 9.78
CA VAL A 429 0.50 6.61 11.07
C VAL A 429 1.74 6.93 11.88
N VAL A 430 1.93 8.21 12.20
CA VAL A 430 3.05 8.70 13.02
C VAL A 430 2.52 9.21 14.35
N ILE A 431 2.99 8.64 15.46
CA ILE A 431 2.86 9.27 16.77
C ILE A 431 3.99 10.28 16.91
N THR A 432 3.66 11.52 17.27
CA THR A 432 4.66 12.56 17.51
C THR A 432 4.23 13.51 18.63
N HIS A 433 5.21 14.03 19.36
CA HIS A 433 5.03 15.12 20.31
C HIS A 433 5.31 16.49 19.71
N TYR A 434 5.65 16.57 18.42
CA TYR A 434 5.87 17.81 17.70
C TYR A 434 4.66 18.15 16.83
N PRO A 435 3.78 19.10 17.23
CA PRO A 435 2.62 19.45 16.43
C PRO A 435 2.96 19.97 15.03
N ALA A 436 4.15 20.57 14.85
CA ALA A 436 4.63 21.03 13.55
C ALA A 436 4.76 19.89 12.52
N GLU A 437 5.01 18.66 12.98
CA GLU A 437 5.10 17.50 12.08
C GLU A 437 3.74 17.07 11.53
N ALA A 438 2.65 17.46 12.18
CA ALA A 438 1.30 17.16 11.71
C ALA A 438 0.95 17.90 10.40
N GLU A 439 1.70 18.95 10.05
CA GLU A 439 1.55 19.67 8.76
C GLU A 439 1.97 18.83 7.55
N PHE A 440 2.71 17.72 7.75
CA PHE A 440 3.09 16.80 6.68
C PHE A 440 2.06 15.69 6.43
N CYS A 441 0.98 15.64 7.21
CA CYS A 441 0.00 14.56 7.18
C CYS A 441 -1.35 15.05 6.64
N ASP A 442 -2.09 14.15 5.99
CA ASP A 442 -3.45 14.41 5.49
C ASP A 442 -4.46 14.57 6.63
N LYS A 443 -4.25 13.84 7.73
CA LYS A 443 -5.12 13.85 8.92
C LYS A 443 -4.31 14.03 10.20
N VAL A 444 -4.95 14.61 11.20
CA VAL A 444 -4.39 14.78 12.54
C VAL A 444 -5.39 14.32 13.58
N ALA A 445 -4.94 13.49 14.51
CA ALA A 445 -5.66 13.10 15.72
C ALA A 445 -4.99 13.74 16.93
N VAL A 446 -5.69 14.66 17.60
CA VAL A 446 -5.17 15.39 18.77
C VAL A 446 -5.63 14.71 20.05
N PHE A 447 -4.67 14.31 20.87
CA PHE A 447 -4.89 13.68 22.16
C PHE A 447 -4.54 14.61 23.32
N MET A 448 -5.37 14.60 24.37
CA MET A 448 -5.13 15.31 25.62
C MET A 448 -5.25 14.38 26.83
N ARG A 449 -4.40 14.58 27.82
CA ARG A 449 -4.39 13.76 29.03
C ARG A 449 -5.72 13.88 29.77
N GLY A 450 -6.30 12.72 30.11
CA GLY A 450 -7.60 12.65 30.79
C GLY A 450 -8.82 12.82 29.88
N LYS A 451 -8.65 13.23 28.61
CA LYS A 451 -9.75 13.36 27.63
C LYS A 451 -9.64 12.38 26.46
N SER A 452 -8.49 11.74 26.26
CA SER A 452 -8.20 10.92 25.06
C SER A 452 -8.22 11.77 23.79
N LEU A 453 -8.95 11.37 22.75
CA LEU A 453 -9.08 12.12 21.49
C LEU A 453 -9.97 13.35 21.68
N VAL A 454 -9.45 14.55 21.35
CA VAL A 454 -10.17 15.82 21.47
C VAL A 454 -10.44 16.50 20.14
N ALA A 455 -9.68 16.18 19.11
CA ALA A 455 -9.90 16.67 17.74
C ALA A 455 -9.42 15.66 16.72
N PHE A 456 -10.09 15.58 15.57
CA PHE A 456 -9.71 14.75 14.44
C PHE A 456 -10.17 15.39 13.13
N GLY A 457 -9.26 15.56 12.18
CA GLY A 457 -9.56 16.13 10.86
C GLY A 457 -8.30 16.43 10.05
N THR A 458 -8.46 17.07 8.89
CA THR A 458 -7.32 17.61 8.13
C THR A 458 -6.68 18.80 8.88
N PRO A 459 -5.36 19.03 8.78
CA PRO A 459 -4.72 20.20 9.40
C PRO A 459 -5.46 21.52 9.10
N GLU A 460 -5.89 21.73 7.86
CA GLU A 460 -6.62 22.92 7.41
C GLU A 460 -7.95 23.07 8.16
N ALA A 461 -8.80 22.04 8.13
CA ALA A 461 -10.09 22.05 8.82
C ALA A 461 -9.95 22.31 10.33
N LEU A 462 -8.94 21.74 10.98
CA LEU A 462 -8.67 22.00 12.40
C LEU A 462 -8.27 23.47 12.62
N LYS A 463 -7.35 24.01 11.81
CA LYS A 463 -6.92 25.42 11.88
C LYS A 463 -8.08 26.39 11.61
N GLU A 464 -9.02 26.03 10.75
CA GLU A 464 -10.22 26.84 10.48
C GLU A 464 -11.18 26.98 11.67
N GLU A 465 -11.06 26.15 12.71
CA GLU A 465 -11.81 26.28 13.97
C GLU A 465 -11.33 27.46 14.82
N MET A 466 -10.12 27.95 14.58
CA MET A 466 -9.58 29.10 15.28
C MET A 466 -10.27 30.40 14.83
N PRO A 467 -10.29 31.46 15.65
CA PRO A 467 -10.89 32.74 15.30
C PRO A 467 -10.44 33.24 13.92
N SER A 468 -11.32 33.95 13.22
CA SER A 468 -11.09 34.39 11.84
C SER A 468 -10.66 33.26 10.89
N ARG A 469 -11.20 32.04 11.06
CA ARG A 469 -10.88 30.84 10.25
C ARG A 469 -9.37 30.54 10.20
N GLY A 470 -8.69 30.66 11.34
CA GLY A 470 -7.25 30.39 11.43
C GLY A 470 -6.34 31.53 11.00
N PHE A 471 -6.87 32.70 10.66
CA PHE A 471 -6.06 33.89 10.44
C PHE A 471 -5.85 34.68 11.74
N ALA A 472 -4.65 35.23 11.88
CA ALA A 472 -4.24 36.04 13.02
C ALA A 472 -3.43 37.26 12.56
N VAL A 473 -3.36 38.29 13.40
CA VAL A 473 -2.38 39.36 13.25
C VAL A 473 -1.04 38.88 13.80
N GLY A 474 0.00 38.88 12.99
CA GLY A 474 1.37 38.54 13.40
C GLY A 474 2.16 39.80 13.75
N ILE A 475 2.63 39.90 14.99
CA ILE A 475 3.44 41.03 15.49
C ILE A 475 4.80 40.49 15.91
N VAL A 476 5.88 41.00 15.35
CA VAL A 476 7.25 40.70 15.78
C VAL A 476 7.78 41.87 16.57
N LEU A 477 8.15 41.63 17.83
CA LEU A 477 8.75 42.64 18.70
C LEU A 477 10.22 42.89 18.33
N GLU A 478 10.77 44.00 18.80
CA GLU A 478 12.22 44.26 18.73
C GLU A 478 13.00 43.37 19.70
N ASP A 479 12.44 43.15 20.90
CA ASP A 479 12.98 42.29 21.94
C ASP A 479 11.88 41.42 22.56
N VAL A 480 12.25 40.26 23.11
CA VAL A 480 11.31 39.38 23.82
C VAL A 480 10.77 40.09 25.07
N ASN A 481 9.48 40.43 25.06
CA ASN A 481 8.79 41.02 26.21
C ASN A 481 7.67 40.11 26.71
N PRO A 482 7.78 39.52 27.92
CA PRO A 482 6.74 38.64 28.48
C PRO A 482 5.41 39.35 28.78
N LYS A 483 5.43 40.66 29.06
CA LYS A 483 4.22 41.44 29.37
C LYS A 483 3.39 41.75 28.12
N ALA A 484 4.00 41.70 26.93
CA ALA A 484 3.32 42.02 25.67
C ALA A 484 2.08 41.16 25.45
N ARG A 485 2.14 39.86 25.78
CA ARG A 485 0.99 38.96 25.70
C ARG A 485 -0.17 39.42 26.57
N GLU A 486 0.08 39.69 27.86
CA GLU A 486 -0.96 40.11 28.82
C GLU A 486 -1.58 41.45 28.44
N ILE A 487 -0.76 42.40 27.97
CA ILE A 487 -1.21 43.71 27.49
C ILE A 487 -2.14 43.55 26.28
N LEU A 488 -1.75 42.74 25.29
CA LEU A 488 -2.55 42.51 24.10
C LEU A 488 -3.83 41.70 24.38
N GLU A 489 -3.82 40.79 25.36
CA GLU A 489 -5.03 40.08 25.80
C GLU A 489 -6.07 41.03 26.43
N GLY A 490 -5.66 42.22 26.89
CA GLY A 490 -6.57 43.26 27.38
C GLY A 490 -7.16 44.19 26.30
N VAL A 491 -6.74 44.05 25.03
CA VAL A 491 -7.24 44.89 23.93
C VAL A 491 -8.64 44.45 23.52
N GLU A 492 -9.56 45.41 23.39
CA GLU A 492 -10.92 45.15 22.93
C GLU A 492 -10.95 44.51 21.54
N GLY A 493 -11.68 43.39 21.44
CA GLY A 493 -11.77 42.56 20.24
C GLY A 493 -10.76 41.42 20.17
N VAL A 494 -9.73 41.38 21.02
CA VAL A 494 -8.78 40.26 21.06
C VAL A 494 -9.38 39.07 21.80
N ARG A 495 -9.34 37.90 21.17
CA ARG A 495 -9.86 36.65 21.72
C ARG A 495 -8.82 35.95 22.59
N PHE A 496 -7.58 35.86 22.09
CA PHE A 496 -6.41 35.38 22.80
C PHE A 496 -5.13 35.70 22.01
N VAL A 497 -3.98 35.61 22.68
CA VAL A 497 -2.67 35.86 22.07
C VAL A 497 -1.71 34.71 22.33
N LEU A 498 -1.08 34.22 21.27
CA LEU A 498 -0.03 33.20 21.36
C LEU A 498 1.33 33.87 21.14
N GLN A 499 2.27 33.67 22.07
CA GLN A 499 3.62 34.24 21.98
C GLN A 499 4.66 33.12 21.83
N ARG A 500 5.54 33.26 20.85
CA ARG A 500 6.69 32.38 20.57
C ARG A 500 7.94 33.24 20.38
N GLY A 501 8.63 33.50 21.49
CA GLY A 501 9.75 34.45 21.52
C GLY A 501 9.27 35.87 21.22
N GLU A 502 9.82 36.48 20.18
CA GLU A 502 9.47 37.83 19.70
C GLU A 502 8.16 37.87 18.89
N LEU A 503 7.69 36.72 18.39
CA LEU A 503 6.49 36.64 17.57
C LEU A 503 5.25 36.46 18.43
N LEU A 504 4.28 37.37 18.30
CA LEU A 504 2.93 37.27 18.83
C LEU A 504 1.95 37.05 17.67
N LYS A 505 1.07 36.05 17.82
CA LYS A 505 -0.09 35.86 16.95
C LYS A 505 -1.34 36.22 17.75
N VAL A 506 -2.03 37.27 17.31
CA VAL A 506 -3.26 37.79 17.93
C VAL A 506 -4.45 37.25 17.16
N PHE A 507 -5.30 36.50 17.85
CA PHE A 507 -6.52 35.93 17.29
C PHE A 507 -7.73 36.77 17.70
N SER A 508 -8.62 37.04 16.76
CA SER A 508 -9.80 37.89 16.93
C SER A 508 -10.92 37.44 15.99
N ASP A 509 -12.16 37.80 16.34
CA ASP A 509 -13.34 37.68 15.48
C ASP A 509 -13.66 38.98 14.73
N GLU A 510 -12.93 40.08 15.02
CA GLU A 510 -13.01 41.35 14.31
C GLU A 510 -12.11 41.39 13.06
N PRO A 511 -12.34 42.32 12.11
CA PRO A 511 -11.45 42.53 10.98
C PRO A 511 -9.99 42.73 11.41
N LEU A 512 -9.07 41.95 10.81
CA LEU A 512 -7.68 41.87 11.25
C LEU A 512 -6.93 43.20 11.10
N GLU A 513 -7.31 44.05 10.15
CA GLU A 513 -6.74 45.39 9.97
C GLU A 513 -7.01 46.28 11.19
N ILE A 514 -8.24 46.25 11.72
CA ILE A 514 -8.65 47.05 12.88
C ILE A 514 -7.90 46.57 14.12
N ILE A 515 -7.81 45.25 14.31
CA ILE A 515 -7.12 44.66 15.44
C ILE A 515 -5.62 44.94 15.37
N ALA A 516 -5.00 44.88 14.19
CA ALA A 516 -3.60 45.21 14.02
C ALA A 516 -3.29 46.65 14.44
N GLU A 517 -4.11 47.62 14.03
CA GLU A 517 -3.96 49.02 14.44
C GLU A 517 -4.10 49.22 15.95
N ARG A 518 -5.13 48.61 16.57
CA ARG A 518 -5.34 48.68 18.02
C ARG A 518 -4.15 48.08 18.78
N CYS A 519 -3.71 46.88 18.41
CA CYS A 519 -2.60 46.21 19.08
C CYS A 519 -1.30 47.01 18.98
N VAL A 520 -0.97 47.56 17.81
CA VAL A 520 0.24 48.38 17.62
C VAL A 520 0.18 49.65 18.46
N LYS A 521 -1.00 50.30 18.53
CA LYS A 521 -1.20 51.48 19.37
C LYS A 521 -0.97 51.14 20.86
N THR A 522 -1.59 50.08 21.37
CA THR A 522 -1.45 49.67 22.77
C THR A 522 -0.02 49.27 23.13
N LEU A 523 0.71 48.59 22.23
CA LEU A 523 2.12 48.25 22.46
C LEU A 523 3.00 49.52 22.56
N LYS A 524 2.78 50.51 21.68
CA LYS A 524 3.50 51.79 21.72
C LYS A 524 3.21 52.58 23.00
N GLU A 525 1.95 52.60 23.45
CA GLU A 525 1.57 53.27 24.71
C GLU A 525 2.23 52.64 25.95
N ASN A 526 2.64 51.37 25.86
CA ASN A 526 3.35 50.64 26.92
C ASN A 526 4.87 50.54 26.69
N ASP A 527 5.43 51.36 25.79
CA ASP A 527 6.86 51.40 25.47
C ASP A 527 7.45 50.05 25.01
N ILE A 528 6.66 49.29 24.22
CA ILE A 528 7.10 48.02 23.64
C ILE A 528 7.40 48.21 22.15
N GLY A 529 8.66 48.04 21.77
CA GLY A 529 9.15 48.14 20.40
C GLY A 529 8.57 47.05 19.49
N VAL A 530 8.06 47.46 18.32
CA VAL A 530 7.49 46.56 17.30
C VAL A 530 8.31 46.67 16.02
N LYS A 531 8.86 45.53 15.59
CA LYS A 531 9.71 45.42 14.41
C LYS A 531 8.89 45.20 13.12
N ILE A 532 7.94 44.26 13.15
CA ILE A 532 7.15 43.87 11.98
C ILE A 532 5.70 43.64 12.39
N VAL A 533 4.76 44.07 11.56
CA VAL A 533 3.33 43.73 11.68
C VAL A 533 2.86 43.12 10.37
N LYS A 534 2.29 41.92 10.45
CA LYS A 534 1.59 41.25 9.36
C LYS A 534 0.13 41.15 9.74
N THR A 535 -0.71 41.94 9.07
CA THR A 535 -2.16 41.97 9.30
C THR A 535 -2.81 40.60 9.09
N ARG A 536 -2.25 39.77 8.21
CA ARG A 536 -2.74 38.41 7.96
C ARG A 536 -1.61 37.39 8.02
N THR A 537 -1.66 36.54 9.05
CA THR A 537 -0.76 35.39 9.25
C THR A 537 -1.61 34.16 9.50
N VAL A 538 -1.21 33.01 8.96
CA VAL A 538 -1.93 31.75 9.15
C VAL A 538 -1.49 31.09 10.46
N ALA A 539 -2.44 30.51 11.18
CA ALA A 539 -2.16 29.58 12.27
C ALA A 539 -1.43 28.34 11.72
N ASP A 540 -0.51 27.81 12.50
CA ASP A 540 0.08 26.49 12.25
C ASP A 540 -0.44 25.48 13.27
N MET A 541 -0.15 24.20 13.07
CA MET A 541 -0.60 23.14 13.98
C MET A 541 -0.01 23.27 15.39
N VAL A 542 1.10 24.01 15.57
CA VAL A 542 1.62 24.35 16.90
C VAL A 542 0.69 25.35 17.58
N ASP A 543 0.23 26.39 16.87
CA ASP A 543 -0.75 27.33 17.40
C ASP A 543 -2.07 26.65 17.77
N TYR A 544 -2.59 25.80 16.88
CA TYR A 544 -3.81 25.03 17.14
C TYR A 544 -3.67 24.15 18.38
N TYR A 545 -2.56 23.41 18.48
CA TYR A 545 -2.29 22.54 19.62
C TYR A 545 -2.17 23.33 20.94
N ILE A 546 -1.53 24.50 20.93
CA ILE A 546 -1.47 25.37 22.12
C ILE A 546 -2.87 25.89 22.48
N ALA A 547 -3.67 26.30 21.49
CA ALA A 547 -5.00 26.84 21.73
C ALA A 547 -5.95 25.80 22.34
N ILE A 548 -5.98 24.57 21.81
CA ILE A 548 -6.85 23.50 22.32
C ILE A 548 -6.39 23.01 23.70
N THR A 549 -5.07 22.89 23.94
CA THR A 549 -4.55 22.44 25.24
C THR A 549 -4.78 23.46 26.36
N ARG A 550 -4.77 24.75 26.04
CA ARG A 550 -5.14 25.84 26.96
C ARG A 550 -6.65 26.04 27.12
N GLY A 551 -7.48 25.29 26.38
CA GLY A 551 -8.93 25.45 26.40
C GLY A 551 -9.44 26.75 25.78
N LEU A 552 -8.63 27.39 24.92
CA LEU A 552 -9.00 28.62 24.22
C LEU A 552 -9.99 28.35 23.07
N ILE A 553 -9.99 27.12 22.56
CA ILE A 553 -10.89 26.58 21.54
C ILE A 553 -11.41 25.20 21.95
N GLN A 554 -12.50 24.74 21.33
CA GLN A 554 -12.98 23.36 21.43
C GLN A 554 -12.67 22.62 20.13
N GLY A 555 -12.13 21.41 20.22
CA GLY A 555 -11.84 20.59 19.05
C GLY A 555 -13.07 19.88 18.51
N ILE A 556 -13.05 19.58 17.21
CA ILE A 556 -14.08 18.79 16.52
C ILE A 556 -13.48 17.45 16.10
N ILE A 557 -14.33 16.41 16.13
CA ILE A 557 -14.00 15.09 15.59
C ILE A 557 -14.81 14.92 14.31
N GLU A 558 -14.12 14.88 13.18
CA GLU A 558 -14.71 14.51 11.88
C GLU A 558 -15.40 13.15 12.01
N LYS A 559 -16.64 13.07 11.53
CA LYS A 559 -17.53 11.90 11.71
C LYS A 559 -17.29 10.79 10.72
#